data_AF-B7Q1K6-F1
#
_entry.id   AF-B7Q1K6-F1
#
_cell.length_a   1.000
_cell.length_b   1.000
_cell.length_c   1.000
_cell.angle_alpha   90.00
_cell.angle_beta   90.00
_cell.angle_gamma   90.00
#
_symmetry.space_group_name_H-M   'P 1'
#
loop_
_entity.id
_entity.type
_entity.pdbx_description
1 polymer ?
#
loop_
_entity_poly.entity_id
_entity_poly.type
_entity_poly.pdbx_seq_one_letter_code
_entity_poly.pdbx_strand_id
1 'polypeptide(L)'
;MVVRVRRFARSHRRTVWTPFYGGYDQLQTGHTGRALQDLTGGVAQTFQMANVDPPMAFSMVSSAVPRSTLMAACIIPDHHKGPARLNNGLYTQHAYSVTGIAKVRVKQGEVTLIRLRNPWGRGEWNGPWSDRSWEWDGLSERDRQLLGVRQPPSEGEFWMSFDDFTLNFTHLDLVHIGPDDWMQESALHSKKPWRAVLARRRWRAGYNAGGGPSYSETTGCNPQFHVQIPKTSASKCHMVVSVTQQYTTDVIREGGKKHTLHPVGFAIYE
;
A
#
# COMPACT_ATOMS: atom_id res chain seq x y z
N MET A 1 -28.43 -4.13 3.24
CA MET A 1 -28.41 -2.73 3.70
C MET A 1 -26.95 -2.28 3.74
N VAL A 2 -26.61 -1.16 3.09
CA VAL A 2 -25.25 -0.62 3.06
C VAL A 2 -25.14 0.39 4.19
N VAL A 3 -24.27 0.15 5.17
CA VAL A 3 -23.77 1.26 5.99
C VAL A 3 -22.58 1.83 5.26
N ARG A 4 -22.88 2.88 4.49
CA ARG A 4 -21.92 3.83 3.95
C ARG A 4 -21.53 4.70 5.16
N VAL A 5 -20.37 4.46 5.78
CA VAL A 5 -19.89 5.38 6.82
C VAL A 5 -19.39 6.63 6.09
N ARG A 6 -20.25 7.65 6.03
CA ARG A 6 -19.90 8.99 5.56
C ARG A 6 -18.92 9.64 6.56
N ARG A 7 -17.99 10.42 6.00
CA ARG A 7 -17.04 11.36 6.62
C ARG A 7 -17.30 11.71 8.10
N PHE A 8 -16.27 11.60 8.93
CA PHE A 8 -16.15 12.37 10.17
C PHE A 8 -15.02 13.39 10.07
N ALA A 9 -15.34 14.65 10.40
CA ALA A 9 -14.43 15.79 10.40
C ALA A 9 -13.29 15.64 11.42
N ARG A 10 -12.18 16.33 11.13
CA ARG A 10 -10.81 16.20 11.67
C ARG A 10 -10.62 16.19 13.20
N SER A 11 -11.61 16.48 14.05
CA SER A 11 -11.41 16.59 15.51
C SER A 11 -11.86 15.36 16.33
N HIS A 12 -12.54 14.38 15.74
CA HIS A 12 -13.15 13.25 16.50
C HIS A 12 -12.51 11.87 16.23
N ARG A 13 -11.32 11.83 15.62
CA ARG A 13 -10.70 10.57 15.11
C ARG A 13 -10.28 9.55 16.18
N ARG A 14 -10.22 9.87 17.47
CA ARG A 14 -9.75 8.93 18.51
C ARG A 14 -10.87 8.17 19.22
N THR A 15 -12.09 8.72 19.30
CA THR A 15 -13.13 8.20 20.20
C THR A 15 -14.12 7.22 19.55
N VAL A 16 -14.11 7.08 18.21
CA VAL A 16 -15.07 6.26 17.45
C VAL A 16 -14.54 4.85 17.13
N TRP A 17 -13.25 4.58 17.34
CA TRP A 17 -12.62 3.31 16.94
C TRP A 17 -12.76 2.18 17.98
N THR A 18 -12.97 2.54 19.24
CA THR A 18 -13.13 1.59 20.35
C THR A 18 -14.34 0.65 20.19
N PRO A 19 -15.52 1.10 19.72
CA PRO A 19 -16.67 0.22 19.54
C PRO A 19 -16.58 -0.72 18.33
N PHE A 20 -15.83 -0.36 17.28
CA PHE A 20 -15.75 -1.17 16.04
C PHE A 20 -14.76 -2.33 16.11
N TYR A 21 -13.70 -2.23 16.92
CA TYR A 21 -12.63 -3.23 17.02
C TYR A 21 -12.50 -3.86 18.41
N GLY A 22 -13.47 -3.65 19.30
CA GLY A 22 -13.52 -4.33 20.60
C GLY A 22 -12.41 -3.93 21.59
N GLY A 23 -11.79 -2.76 21.42
CA GLY A 23 -10.78 -2.22 22.35
C GLY A 23 -9.51 -1.71 21.66
N TYR A 24 -8.69 -0.96 22.41
CA TYR A 24 -7.42 -0.38 21.91
C TYR A 24 -6.33 -1.42 21.66
N ASP A 25 -6.40 -2.59 22.29
CA ASP A 25 -5.40 -3.66 22.15
C ASP A 25 -5.35 -4.29 20.75
N GLN A 26 -6.45 -4.28 20.00
CA GLN A 26 -6.47 -4.82 18.63
C GLN A 26 -5.91 -3.84 17.59
N LEU A 27 -5.68 -2.58 17.95
CA LEU A 27 -5.02 -1.60 17.07
C LEU A 27 -3.50 -1.67 17.15
N GLN A 28 -2.93 -2.23 18.21
CA GLN A 28 -1.47 -2.34 18.39
C GLN A 28 -0.81 -3.35 17.44
N THR A 29 -1.59 -4.25 16.84
CA THR A 29 -1.12 -5.31 15.93
C THR A 29 -1.63 -5.16 14.49
N GLY A 30 -2.31 -4.04 14.18
CA GLY A 30 -2.87 -3.82 12.86
C GLY A 30 -1.81 -3.55 11.80
N HIS A 31 -1.83 -4.32 10.71
CA HIS A 31 -1.06 -3.99 9.50
C HIS A 31 -1.47 -2.60 9.00
N THR A 32 -0.50 -1.70 8.77
CA THR A 32 -0.74 -0.33 8.29
C THR A 32 -1.63 -0.30 7.05
N GLY A 33 -1.44 -1.24 6.12
CA GLY A 33 -2.30 -1.42 4.95
C GLY A 33 -3.79 -1.60 5.29
N ARG A 34 -4.12 -2.37 6.33
CA ARG A 34 -5.51 -2.60 6.75
C ARG A 34 -6.15 -1.34 7.31
N ALA A 35 -5.44 -0.64 8.19
CA ALA A 35 -5.91 0.63 8.76
C ALA A 35 -6.15 1.67 7.66
N LEU A 36 -5.25 1.76 6.68
CA LEU A 36 -5.40 2.67 5.54
C LEU A 36 -6.57 2.27 4.64
N GLN A 37 -6.79 0.98 4.40
CA GLN A 37 -7.98 0.50 3.67
C GLN A 37 -9.27 0.89 4.39
N ASP A 38 -9.35 0.68 5.70
CA ASP A 38 -10.55 1.03 6.48
C ASP A 38 -10.79 2.55 6.53
N LEU A 39 -9.71 3.36 6.50
CA LEU A 39 -9.80 4.83 6.46
C LEU A 39 -10.18 5.41 5.10
N THR A 40 -9.79 4.75 4.01
CA THR A 40 -9.90 5.31 2.66
C THR A 40 -10.94 4.61 1.80
N GLY A 41 -11.37 3.41 2.16
CA GLY A 41 -12.16 2.54 1.29
C GLY A 41 -11.36 1.99 0.10
N GLY A 42 -10.06 2.28 0.01
CA GLY A 42 -9.18 1.81 -1.06
C GLY A 42 -8.85 0.33 -0.96
N VAL A 43 -8.24 -0.20 -2.03
CA VAL A 43 -7.76 -1.59 -2.07
C VAL A 43 -6.33 -1.63 -1.56
N ALA A 44 -6.08 -2.31 -0.44
CA ALA A 44 -4.73 -2.49 0.10
C ALA A 44 -4.02 -3.73 -0.48
N GLN A 45 -2.73 -3.58 -0.73
CA GLN A 45 -1.77 -4.64 -1.03
C GLN A 45 -0.58 -4.47 -0.09
N THR A 46 -0.20 -5.54 0.60
CA THR A 46 0.95 -5.54 1.51
C THR A 46 2.00 -6.48 0.94
N PHE A 47 3.22 -5.96 0.79
CA PHE A 47 4.37 -6.71 0.31
C PHE A 47 5.37 -6.85 1.45
N GLN A 48 5.75 -8.08 1.76
CA GLN A 48 6.93 -8.34 2.57
C GLN A 48 8.14 -8.28 1.65
N MET A 49 9.01 -7.30 1.87
CA MET A 49 10.15 -7.01 0.99
C MET A 49 11.11 -8.18 0.83
N ALA A 50 11.26 -9.01 1.87
CA ALA A 50 12.07 -10.22 1.83
C ALA A 50 11.58 -11.26 0.79
N ASN A 51 10.31 -11.22 0.40
CA ASN A 51 9.68 -12.20 -0.50
C ASN A 51 9.45 -11.65 -1.91
N VAL A 52 9.89 -10.43 -2.20
CA VAL A 52 9.64 -9.76 -3.49
C VAL A 52 10.96 -9.42 -4.16
N ASP A 53 11.10 -9.83 -5.42
CA ASP A 53 12.28 -9.48 -6.22
C ASP A 53 12.43 -7.95 -6.36
N PRO A 54 13.62 -7.37 -6.13
CA PRO A 54 13.82 -5.92 -6.21
C PRO A 54 13.37 -5.27 -7.53
N PRO A 55 13.59 -5.86 -8.73
CA PRO A 55 13.07 -5.31 -9.98
C PRO A 55 11.54 -5.27 -10.05
N MET A 56 10.86 -6.26 -9.45
CA MET A 56 9.41 -6.28 -9.37
C MET A 56 8.91 -5.20 -8.40
N ALA A 57 9.53 -5.09 -7.21
CA ALA A 57 9.24 -4.03 -6.25
C ALA A 57 9.39 -2.64 -6.89
N PHE A 58 10.49 -2.41 -7.62
CA PHE A 58 10.72 -1.17 -8.35
C PHE A 58 9.61 -0.89 -9.37
N SER A 59 9.26 -1.88 -10.19
CA SER A 59 8.20 -1.71 -11.19
C SER A 59 6.85 -1.39 -10.54
N MET A 60 6.54 -2.00 -9.40
CA MET A 60 5.32 -1.73 -8.63
C MET A 60 5.32 -0.29 -8.11
N VAL A 61 6.36 0.14 -7.39
CA VAL A 61 6.48 1.52 -6.87
C VAL A 61 6.44 2.53 -8.01
N SER A 62 7.20 2.30 -9.08
CA SER A 62 7.23 3.18 -10.26
C SER A 62 5.86 3.34 -10.92
N SER A 63 5.07 2.25 -10.98
CA SER A 63 3.69 2.31 -11.48
C SER A 63 2.72 3.01 -10.53
N ALA A 64 2.97 2.92 -9.21
CA ALA A 64 2.08 3.40 -8.16
C ALA A 64 2.27 4.88 -7.80
N VAL A 65 3.52 5.38 -7.79
CA VAL A 65 3.88 6.79 -7.49
C VAL A 65 3.04 7.80 -8.28
N PRO A 66 2.90 7.70 -9.62
CA PRO A 66 2.15 8.68 -10.40
C PRO A 66 0.64 8.48 -10.34
N ARG A 67 0.15 7.41 -9.70
CA ARG A 67 -1.29 7.07 -9.63
C ARG A 67 -1.87 7.45 -8.28
N SER A 68 -3.20 7.44 -8.17
CA SER A 68 -3.95 7.62 -6.93
C SER A 68 -3.76 6.44 -5.97
N THR A 69 -2.52 6.18 -5.58
CA THR A 69 -2.09 5.16 -4.64
C THR A 69 -1.38 5.86 -3.49
N LEU A 70 -1.76 5.50 -2.27
CA LEU A 70 -1.01 5.84 -1.05
C LEU A 70 0.00 4.72 -0.81
N MET A 71 1.21 5.08 -0.43
CA MET A 71 2.27 4.10 -0.18
C MET A 71 2.88 4.38 1.19
N ALA A 72 2.93 3.34 2.00
CA ALA A 72 3.57 3.37 3.30
C ALA A 72 4.58 2.23 3.39
N ALA A 73 5.76 2.51 3.93
CA ALA A 73 6.78 1.51 4.20
C ALA A 73 7.09 1.49 5.69
N CYS A 74 7.36 0.31 6.25
CA CYS A 74 7.75 0.19 7.65
C CYS A 74 8.83 -0.88 7.85
N ILE A 75 9.54 -0.72 8.97
CA ILE A 75 10.58 -1.63 9.42
C ILE A 75 10.04 -2.39 10.62
N ILE A 76 9.55 -3.60 10.39
CA ILE A 76 9.10 -4.52 11.43
C ILE A 76 10.26 -5.47 11.75
N PRO A 77 10.85 -5.41 12.96
CA PRO A 77 11.93 -6.31 13.37
C PRO A 77 11.39 -7.71 13.69
N ASP A 78 12.22 -8.74 13.47
CA ASP A 78 11.85 -10.15 13.71
C ASP A 78 11.63 -10.48 15.19
N HIS A 79 12.25 -9.70 16.08
CA HIS A 79 12.09 -9.85 17.53
C HIS A 79 11.19 -8.74 18.06
N HIS A 80 10.38 -9.05 19.09
CA HIS A 80 9.50 -8.14 19.84
C HIS A 80 10.27 -7.06 20.64
N LYS A 81 11.25 -6.40 20.01
CA LYS A 81 11.84 -5.16 20.50
C LYS A 81 10.83 -4.05 20.23
N GLY A 82 10.69 -3.14 21.20
CA GLY A 82 9.85 -1.96 21.03
C GLY A 82 10.37 -1.04 19.92
N PRO A 83 9.62 0.02 19.58
CA PRO A 83 10.03 1.02 18.60
C PRO A 83 11.40 1.60 18.99
N ALA A 84 12.37 1.55 18.08
CA ALA A 84 13.73 1.98 18.33
C ALA A 84 14.29 2.73 17.12
N ARG A 85 15.21 3.66 17.38
CA ARG A 85 15.99 4.32 16.34
C ARG A 85 17.23 3.48 16.01
N LEU A 86 17.44 3.21 14.73
CA LEU A 86 18.59 2.51 14.19
C LEU A 86 19.77 3.46 13.99
N ASN A 87 20.98 2.91 13.87
CA ASN A 87 22.21 3.67 13.64
C ASN A 87 22.20 4.44 12.31
N ASN A 88 21.45 3.94 11.32
CA ASN A 88 21.25 4.58 10.02
C ASN A 88 20.19 5.73 10.05
N GLY A 89 19.69 6.07 11.25
CA GLY A 89 18.73 7.16 11.48
C GLY A 89 17.26 6.77 11.38
N LEU A 90 16.92 5.61 10.80
CA LEU A 90 15.55 5.12 10.62
C LEU A 90 14.95 4.60 11.95
N TYR A 91 13.62 4.54 12.02
CA TYR A 91 12.87 4.05 13.16
C TYR A 91 12.17 2.72 12.82
N THR A 92 12.27 1.76 13.73
CA THR A 92 11.49 0.52 13.68
C THR A 92 10.05 0.74 14.15
N GLN A 93 9.14 -0.10 13.68
CA GLN A 93 7.70 -0.06 13.97
C GLN A 93 7.08 1.32 13.70
N HIS A 94 7.56 1.99 12.66
CA HIS A 94 7.12 3.31 12.24
C HIS A 94 6.80 3.33 10.75
N ALA A 95 5.74 4.07 10.38
CA ALA A 95 5.29 4.17 9.01
C ALA A 95 5.89 5.40 8.32
N TYR A 96 6.63 5.15 7.25
CA TYR A 96 7.18 6.15 6.35
C TYR A 96 6.31 6.25 5.10
N SER A 97 6.01 7.46 4.63
CA SER A 97 5.28 7.63 3.37
C SER A 97 6.24 7.63 2.20
N VAL A 98 5.98 6.82 1.17
CA VAL A 98 6.75 6.89 -0.09
C VAL A 98 6.14 7.98 -0.96
N THR A 99 6.92 9.01 -1.27
CA THR A 99 6.43 10.23 -1.94
C THR A 99 7.02 10.46 -3.32
N GLY A 100 8.02 9.68 -3.73
CA GLY A 100 8.66 9.87 -5.02
C GLY A 100 9.61 8.74 -5.40
N ILE A 101 9.90 8.66 -6.69
CA ILE A 101 10.91 7.76 -7.26
C ILE A 101 11.58 8.48 -8.41
N ALA A 102 12.88 8.31 -8.56
CA ALA A 102 13.64 8.94 -9.62
C ALA A 102 14.77 8.03 -10.09
N LYS A 103 15.12 8.13 -11.36
CA LYS A 103 16.35 7.54 -11.90
C LYS A 103 17.30 8.67 -12.23
N VAL A 104 18.52 8.58 -11.72
CA VAL A 104 19.57 9.57 -11.94
C VAL A 104 20.78 8.90 -12.57
N ARG A 105 21.48 9.65 -13.42
CA ARG A 105 22.75 9.22 -14.01
C ARG A 105 23.90 9.84 -13.23
N VAL A 106 24.72 9.01 -12.62
CA VAL A 106 25.99 9.37 -11.99
C VAL A 106 27.15 8.88 -12.85
N LYS A 107 28.37 9.32 -12.53
CA LYS A 107 29.59 8.87 -13.24
C LYS A 107 29.76 7.34 -13.23
N GLN A 108 29.27 6.68 -12.18
CA GLN A 108 29.39 5.24 -11.97
C GLN A 108 28.26 4.42 -12.61
N GLY A 109 27.24 5.06 -13.20
CA GLY A 109 26.09 4.37 -13.80
C GLY A 109 24.76 5.06 -13.56
N GLU A 110 23.67 4.33 -13.75
CA GLU A 110 22.32 4.78 -13.41
C GLU A 110 21.96 4.28 -12.00
N VAL A 111 21.48 5.18 -11.15
CA VAL A 111 21.04 4.87 -9.78
C VAL A 111 19.56 5.21 -9.67
N THR A 112 18.82 4.30 -9.04
CA THR A 112 17.42 4.53 -8.72
C THR A 112 17.30 5.04 -7.29
N LEU A 113 16.64 6.17 -7.12
CA LEU A 113 16.38 6.80 -5.84
C LEU A 113 14.89 6.72 -5.49
N ILE A 114 14.61 6.55 -4.21
CA ILE A 114 13.27 6.59 -3.64
C ILE A 114 13.21 7.69 -2.58
N ARG A 115 12.13 8.47 -2.61
CA ARG A 115 11.87 9.53 -1.64
C ARG A 115 10.88 9.03 -0.60
N LEU A 116 11.27 9.15 0.66
CA LEU A 116 10.43 8.84 1.79
C LEU A 116 10.19 10.08 2.64
N ARG A 117 9.09 10.06 3.38
CA ARG A 117 8.74 11.08 4.37
C ARG A 117 8.46 10.45 5.71
N ASN A 118 9.14 10.93 6.73
CA ASN A 118 8.85 10.64 8.12
C ASN A 118 7.79 11.63 8.66
N PRO A 119 6.58 11.17 9.05
CA PRO A 119 5.54 12.05 9.59
C PRO A 119 5.92 12.77 10.89
N TRP A 120 6.94 12.30 11.63
CA TRP A 120 7.41 12.95 12.86
C TRP A 120 8.36 14.13 12.61
N GLY A 121 8.77 14.36 11.35
CA GLY A 121 9.68 15.48 11.01
C GLY A 121 11.09 15.35 11.59
N ARG A 122 11.46 14.18 12.12
CA ARG A 122 12.77 13.90 12.75
C ARG A 122 13.18 12.46 12.52
N GLY A 123 14.48 12.17 12.46
CA GLY A 123 14.96 10.79 12.23
C GLY A 123 14.97 10.44 10.75
N GLU A 124 15.83 11.15 10.03
CA GLU A 124 16.08 10.95 8.61
C GLU A 124 17.23 9.97 8.41
N TRP A 125 17.26 9.40 7.21
CA TRP A 125 18.35 8.58 6.71
C TRP A 125 19.67 9.36 6.73
N ASN A 126 20.73 8.75 7.25
CA ASN A 126 22.07 9.34 7.30
C ASN A 126 23.12 8.61 6.44
N GLY A 127 22.68 7.68 5.59
CA GLY A 127 23.54 6.94 4.65
C GLY A 127 23.66 7.61 3.28
N PRO A 128 24.03 6.84 2.24
CA PRO A 128 24.14 7.34 0.86
C PRO A 128 22.87 8.03 0.38
N TRP A 129 23.01 9.15 -0.31
CA TRP A 129 21.91 10.00 -0.79
C TRP A 129 21.07 10.68 0.31
N SER A 130 21.52 10.64 1.56
CA SER A 130 20.98 11.54 2.60
C SER A 130 21.22 13.01 2.27
N ASP A 131 20.56 13.93 2.98
CA ASP A 131 20.64 15.37 2.67
C ASP A 131 22.06 15.95 2.71
N ARG A 132 22.98 15.33 3.47
CA ARG A 132 24.39 15.76 3.60
C ARG A 132 25.37 14.89 2.82
N SER A 133 24.86 13.97 2.00
CA SER A 133 25.68 13.02 1.24
C SER A 133 26.44 13.72 0.13
N TRP A 134 27.71 13.35 -0.07
CA TRP A 134 28.55 13.89 -1.15
C TRP A 134 28.17 13.31 -2.52
N GLU A 135 27.38 12.24 -2.55
CA GLU A 135 26.86 11.58 -3.75
C GLU A 135 26.05 12.54 -4.63
N TRP A 136 25.43 13.56 -4.01
CA TRP A 136 24.73 14.63 -4.72
C TRP A 136 25.65 15.48 -5.60
N ASP A 137 26.94 15.57 -5.28
CA ASP A 137 27.91 16.34 -6.07
C ASP A 137 28.24 15.68 -7.41
N GLY A 138 27.96 14.39 -7.54
CA GLY A 138 28.07 13.66 -8.80
C GLY A 138 26.95 13.94 -9.80
N LEU A 139 25.85 14.58 -9.38
CA LEU A 139 24.69 14.86 -10.25
C LEU A 139 24.81 16.18 -11.01
N SER A 140 24.17 16.22 -12.19
CA SER A 140 23.98 17.47 -12.92
C SER A 140 23.18 18.47 -12.08
N GLU A 141 23.41 19.77 -12.30
CA GLU A 141 22.66 20.82 -11.58
C GLU A 141 21.15 20.70 -11.84
N ARG A 142 20.77 20.33 -13.06
CA ARG A 142 19.37 20.07 -13.45
C ARG A 142 18.74 18.97 -12.61
N ASP A 143 19.42 17.83 -12.43
CA ASP A 143 18.87 16.71 -11.67
C ASP A 143 18.76 17.06 -10.17
N ARG A 144 19.74 17.80 -9.62
CA ARG A 144 19.68 18.27 -8.24
C ARG A 144 18.50 19.22 -8.00
N GLN A 145 18.23 20.12 -8.95
CA GLN A 145 17.07 21.02 -8.89
C GLN A 145 15.75 20.25 -8.97
N LEU A 146 15.65 19.26 -9.88
CA LEU A 146 14.45 18.43 -10.02
C LEU A 146 14.14 17.59 -8.78
N LEU A 147 15.18 17.10 -8.09
CA LEU A 147 15.05 16.29 -6.88
C LEU A 147 14.87 17.11 -5.59
N GLY A 148 15.01 18.43 -5.67
CA GLY A 148 14.80 19.34 -4.54
C GLY A 148 15.87 19.22 -3.45
N VAL A 149 17.06 18.72 -3.76
CA VAL A 149 18.16 18.38 -2.81
C VAL A 149 18.59 19.56 -1.92
N ARG A 150 18.36 20.80 -2.36
CA ARG A 150 18.75 22.03 -1.66
C ARG A 150 17.58 22.94 -1.29
N GLN A 151 16.34 22.46 -1.41
CA GLN A 151 15.21 23.17 -0.83
C GLN A 151 15.22 22.94 0.68
N PRO A 152 14.74 23.90 1.51
CA PRO A 152 14.56 23.63 2.93
C PRO A 152 13.73 22.36 3.06
N PRO A 153 14.24 21.31 3.73
CA PRO A 153 13.58 20.02 3.75
C PRO A 153 12.15 20.23 4.25
N SER A 154 11.18 19.78 3.45
CA SER A 154 9.84 19.55 3.96
C SER A 154 10.02 18.59 5.13
N GLU A 155 9.74 19.04 6.35
CA GLU A 155 10.04 18.35 7.61
C GLU A 155 9.96 16.81 7.48
N GLY A 156 11.12 16.14 7.55
CA GLY A 156 11.25 14.69 7.54
C GLY A 156 11.26 14.00 6.16
N GLU A 157 11.35 14.72 5.04
CA GLU A 157 11.57 14.13 3.71
C GLU A 157 13.05 13.86 3.45
N PHE A 158 13.36 12.67 2.93
CA PHE A 158 14.73 12.29 2.55
C PHE A 158 14.73 11.36 1.33
N TRP A 159 15.85 11.34 0.63
CA TRP A 159 16.12 10.36 -0.42
C TRP A 159 17.04 9.26 0.08
N MET A 160 16.92 8.08 -0.53
CA MET A 160 17.88 6.98 -0.39
C MET A 160 17.91 6.16 -1.68
N SER A 161 18.92 5.31 -1.85
CA SER A 161 18.94 4.37 -2.97
C SER A 161 17.79 3.35 -2.84
N PHE A 162 17.25 2.88 -3.97
CA PHE A 162 16.23 1.84 -3.95
C PHE A 162 16.78 0.53 -3.38
N ASP A 163 18.07 0.26 -3.59
CA ASP A 163 18.74 -0.93 -3.05
C ASP A 163 18.79 -0.86 -1.52
N ASP A 164 19.22 0.28 -0.94
CA ASP A 164 19.17 0.51 0.50
C ASP A 164 17.73 0.40 1.03
N PHE A 165 16.74 0.88 0.28
CA PHE A 165 15.35 0.74 0.69
C PHE A 165 14.93 -0.73 0.82
N THR A 166 15.27 -1.58 -0.17
CA THR A 166 14.96 -3.02 -0.10
C THR A 166 15.73 -3.76 1.00
N LEU A 167 16.91 -3.27 1.38
CA LEU A 167 17.72 -3.84 2.45
C LEU A 167 17.21 -3.45 3.85
N ASN A 168 16.70 -2.23 4.01
CA ASN A 168 16.33 -1.69 5.32
C ASN A 168 14.84 -1.84 5.65
N PHE A 169 13.94 -1.76 4.67
CA PHE A 169 12.48 -1.83 4.89
C PHE A 169 11.97 -3.25 4.73
N THR A 170 11.12 -3.69 5.67
CA THR A 170 10.60 -5.07 5.65
C THR A 170 9.23 -5.18 5.03
N HIS A 171 8.42 -4.12 5.08
CA HIS A 171 7.07 -4.11 4.53
C HIS A 171 6.80 -2.85 3.70
N LEU A 172 6.02 -3.02 2.64
CA LEU A 172 5.48 -1.96 1.80
C LEU A 172 3.99 -2.18 1.57
N ASP A 173 3.19 -1.21 1.99
CA ASP A 173 1.76 -1.16 1.80
C ASP A 173 1.41 -0.19 0.67
N LEU A 174 0.67 -0.67 -0.32
CA LEU A 174 0.06 0.10 -1.40
C LEU A 174 -1.45 0.13 -1.17
N VAL A 175 -2.05 1.32 -1.17
CA VAL A 175 -3.50 1.48 -1.03
C VAL A 175 -4.02 2.25 -2.22
N HIS A 176 -4.69 1.53 -3.11
CA HIS A 176 -5.21 2.05 -4.37
C HIS A 176 -6.57 2.72 -4.13
N ILE A 177 -6.60 4.03 -4.34
CA ILE A 177 -7.80 4.85 -4.15
C ILE A 177 -8.64 4.78 -5.42
N GLY A 178 -9.92 4.46 -5.24
CA GLY A 178 -10.89 4.36 -6.33
C GLY A 178 -11.16 5.72 -7.01
N PRO A 179 -11.69 5.71 -8.24
CA PRO A 179 -11.96 6.93 -9.00
C PRO A 179 -12.95 7.87 -8.27
N ASP A 180 -13.95 7.31 -7.57
CA ASP A 180 -14.95 8.10 -6.85
C ASP A 180 -14.34 8.92 -5.70
N ASP A 181 -13.43 8.33 -4.94
CA ASP A 181 -12.73 9.01 -3.84
C ASP A 181 -11.66 9.97 -4.37
N TRP A 182 -10.98 9.60 -5.46
CA TRP A 182 -10.05 10.48 -6.16
C TRP A 182 -10.74 11.77 -6.64
N MET A 183 -11.97 11.68 -7.17
CA MET A 183 -12.72 12.86 -7.60
C MET A 183 -13.03 13.82 -6.44
N GLN A 184 -13.22 13.30 -5.22
CA GLN A 184 -13.61 14.10 -4.05
C GLN A 184 -12.41 14.72 -3.31
N GLU A 185 -11.22 14.16 -3.44
CA GLU A 185 -10.02 14.59 -2.70
C GLU A 185 -9.07 15.38 -3.62
N SER A 186 -9.10 16.72 -3.49
CA SER A 186 -8.30 17.62 -4.31
C SER A 186 -6.79 17.37 -4.19
N ALA A 187 -6.32 16.86 -3.05
CA ALA A 187 -4.90 16.52 -2.87
C ALA A 187 -4.43 15.39 -3.82
N LEU A 188 -5.35 14.57 -4.34
CA LEU A 188 -5.02 13.47 -5.26
C LEU A 188 -5.09 13.87 -6.74
N HIS A 189 -5.61 15.06 -7.08
CA HIS A 189 -5.78 15.50 -8.48
C HIS A 189 -4.45 15.71 -9.22
N SER A 190 -3.34 15.85 -8.49
CA SER A 190 -1.98 15.81 -9.05
C SER A 190 -1.56 14.42 -9.54
N LYS A 191 -2.29 13.37 -9.14
CA LYS A 191 -2.03 11.97 -9.49
C LYS A 191 -3.05 11.44 -10.48
N LYS A 192 -2.66 10.46 -11.29
CA LYS A 192 -3.55 9.80 -12.27
C LYS A 192 -4.55 8.88 -11.56
N PRO A 193 -5.86 8.94 -11.87
CA PRO A 193 -6.85 8.07 -11.24
C PRO A 193 -6.69 6.60 -11.67
N TRP A 194 -7.13 5.68 -10.80
CA TRP A 194 -7.37 4.29 -11.19
C TRP A 194 -8.70 4.14 -11.95
N ARG A 195 -8.72 3.20 -12.90
CA ARG A 195 -9.98 2.66 -13.43
C ARG A 195 -10.37 1.49 -12.55
N ALA A 196 -11.59 1.51 -12.01
CA ALA A 196 -12.08 0.47 -11.11
C ALA A 196 -13.42 -0.08 -11.60
N VAL A 197 -13.64 -1.38 -11.37
CA VAL A 197 -14.90 -2.06 -11.58
C VAL A 197 -15.20 -2.86 -10.32
N LEU A 198 -16.38 -2.64 -9.73
CA LEU A 198 -16.84 -3.39 -8.57
C LEU A 198 -17.92 -4.38 -9.00
N ALA A 199 -17.69 -5.67 -8.74
CA ALA A 199 -18.69 -6.70 -8.94
C ALA A 199 -19.06 -7.36 -7.61
N ARG A 200 -20.36 -7.44 -7.32
CA ARG A 200 -20.89 -8.15 -6.15
C ARG A 200 -21.55 -9.44 -6.60
N ARG A 201 -21.16 -10.55 -6.00
CA ARG A 201 -21.72 -11.89 -6.25
C ARG A 201 -21.96 -12.61 -4.93
N ARG A 202 -22.74 -13.68 -5.02
CA ARG A 202 -23.05 -14.56 -3.90
C ARG A 202 -22.84 -15.99 -4.33
N TRP A 203 -22.12 -16.74 -3.51
CA TRP A 203 -22.05 -18.19 -3.61
C TRP A 203 -23.27 -18.82 -2.92
N ARG A 204 -23.93 -19.75 -3.61
CA ARG A 204 -25.09 -20.51 -3.14
C ARG A 204 -24.78 -21.99 -3.33
N ALA A 205 -24.91 -22.76 -2.25
CA ALA A 205 -24.77 -24.20 -2.27
C ALA A 205 -25.75 -24.82 -3.29
N GLY A 206 -25.28 -25.83 -4.04
CA GLY A 206 -26.07 -26.49 -5.08
C GLY A 206 -26.27 -25.68 -6.37
N TYR A 207 -25.64 -24.51 -6.52
CA TYR A 207 -25.75 -23.70 -7.73
C TYR A 207 -24.39 -23.25 -8.26
N ASN A 208 -23.74 -22.31 -7.57
CA ASN A 208 -22.50 -21.66 -8.05
C ASN A 208 -21.36 -21.71 -7.03
N ALA A 209 -21.53 -22.43 -5.92
CA ALA A 209 -20.48 -22.69 -4.92
C ALA A 209 -19.55 -23.82 -5.37
N GLY A 210 -18.69 -23.53 -6.35
CA GLY A 210 -17.84 -24.51 -7.03
C GLY A 210 -16.58 -24.94 -6.26
N GLY A 211 -16.25 -24.28 -5.16
CA GLY A 211 -15.01 -24.56 -4.43
C GLY A 211 -13.76 -24.03 -5.14
N GLY A 212 -12.58 -24.36 -4.60
CA GLY A 212 -11.28 -23.97 -5.15
C GLY A 212 -10.78 -24.93 -6.25
N PRO A 213 -9.55 -24.70 -6.77
CA PRO A 213 -9.00 -25.44 -7.91
C PRO A 213 -8.93 -26.96 -7.75
N SER A 214 -8.91 -27.46 -6.51
CA SER A 214 -8.93 -28.91 -6.21
C SER A 214 -10.25 -29.58 -6.60
N TYR A 215 -11.33 -28.83 -6.78
CA TYR A 215 -12.65 -29.34 -7.16
C TYR A 215 -12.87 -29.16 -8.66
N SER A 216 -12.23 -29.98 -9.49
CA SER A 216 -12.24 -29.85 -10.96
C SER A 216 -13.65 -29.89 -11.57
N GLU A 217 -14.55 -30.71 -11.01
CA GLU A 217 -15.91 -30.90 -11.53
C GLU A 217 -16.83 -29.70 -11.28
N THR A 218 -16.62 -28.97 -10.19
CA THR A 218 -17.54 -27.90 -9.73
C THR A 218 -16.91 -26.51 -9.80
N THR A 219 -15.58 -26.38 -9.91
CA THR A 219 -14.87 -25.09 -10.00
C THR A 219 -15.42 -24.20 -11.11
N GLY A 220 -15.81 -24.79 -12.24
CA GLY A 220 -16.39 -24.06 -13.38
C GLY A 220 -17.71 -23.36 -13.07
N CYS A 221 -18.43 -23.78 -12.03
CA CYS A 221 -19.70 -23.18 -11.61
C CYS A 221 -19.51 -21.88 -10.82
N ASN A 222 -18.28 -21.52 -10.41
CA ASN A 222 -18.01 -20.26 -9.73
C ASN A 222 -18.32 -19.06 -10.64
N PRO A 223 -18.69 -17.88 -10.08
CA PRO A 223 -18.84 -16.66 -10.89
C PRO A 223 -17.55 -16.31 -11.64
N GLN A 224 -17.65 -16.14 -12.96
CA GLN A 224 -16.53 -15.78 -13.82
C GLN A 224 -16.63 -14.31 -14.25
N PHE A 225 -15.47 -13.68 -14.45
CA PHE A 225 -15.35 -12.29 -14.88
C PHE A 225 -14.36 -12.20 -16.02
N HIS A 226 -14.76 -11.54 -17.10
CA HIS A 226 -13.88 -11.28 -18.23
C HIS A 226 -13.24 -9.90 -18.08
N VAL A 227 -11.92 -9.83 -18.18
CA VAL A 227 -11.17 -8.58 -18.15
C VAL A 227 -10.52 -8.35 -19.50
N GLN A 228 -10.86 -7.24 -20.14
CA GLN A 228 -10.21 -6.83 -21.39
C GLN A 228 -9.06 -5.89 -21.07
N ILE A 229 -7.83 -6.36 -21.32
CA ILE A 229 -6.63 -5.54 -21.25
C ILE A 229 -6.46 -4.82 -22.60
N PRO A 230 -6.53 -3.49 -22.65
CA PRO A 230 -6.35 -2.76 -23.91
C PRO A 230 -4.94 -2.99 -24.46
N LYS A 231 -4.82 -3.22 -25.77
CA LYS A 231 -3.55 -3.25 -26.49
C LYS A 231 -2.98 -1.82 -26.61
N THR A 232 -2.52 -1.25 -25.51
CA THR A 232 -1.80 0.05 -25.52
C THR A 232 -0.37 -0.14 -25.99
N SER A 233 0.28 0.94 -26.46
CA SER A 233 1.71 0.97 -26.84
C SER A 233 2.67 0.65 -25.69
N ALA A 234 2.20 0.65 -24.44
CA ALA A 234 2.94 0.17 -23.29
C ALA A 234 2.90 -1.36 -23.24
N SER A 235 4.07 -2.01 -23.22
CA SER A 235 4.23 -3.46 -23.22
C SER A 235 3.68 -4.17 -21.98
N LYS A 236 3.20 -3.44 -20.96
CA LYS A 236 2.71 -3.99 -19.69
C LYS A 236 1.50 -3.21 -19.15
N CYS A 237 0.46 -3.93 -18.71
CA CYS A 237 -0.69 -3.37 -18.02
C CYS A 237 -0.70 -3.84 -16.55
N HIS A 238 -0.86 -2.90 -15.61
CA HIS A 238 -0.98 -3.21 -14.19
C HIS A 238 -2.46 -3.28 -13.81
N MET A 239 -2.90 -4.47 -13.38
CA MET A 239 -4.23 -4.71 -12.85
C MET A 239 -4.11 -5.16 -11.39
N VAL A 240 -4.98 -4.64 -10.53
CA VAL A 240 -5.12 -5.07 -9.14
C VAL A 240 -6.50 -5.68 -8.98
N VAL A 241 -6.53 -6.93 -8.52
CA VAL A 241 -7.77 -7.67 -8.22
C VAL A 241 -7.86 -7.89 -6.73
N SER A 242 -9.00 -7.56 -6.14
CA SER A 242 -9.29 -7.79 -4.73
C SER A 242 -10.62 -8.50 -4.59
N VAL A 243 -10.61 -9.63 -3.88
CA VAL A 243 -11.81 -10.39 -3.55
C VAL A 243 -12.01 -10.30 -2.04
N THR A 244 -13.14 -9.72 -1.64
CA THR A 244 -13.50 -9.56 -0.23
C THR A 244 -14.84 -10.22 0.04
N GLN A 245 -14.96 -10.81 1.23
CA GLN A 245 -16.23 -11.37 1.70
C GLN A 245 -16.98 -10.33 2.54
N GLN A 246 -18.28 -10.24 2.32
CA GLN A 246 -19.14 -9.41 3.14
C GLN A 246 -19.44 -10.15 4.45
N TYR A 247 -19.13 -9.52 5.58
CA TYR A 247 -19.48 -10.00 6.92
C TYR A 247 -20.26 -8.92 7.67
N THR A 248 -21.08 -9.34 8.63
CA THR A 248 -21.76 -8.46 9.59
C THR A 248 -21.00 -8.47 10.90
N THR A 249 -20.72 -7.29 11.45
CA THR A 249 -20.08 -7.12 12.77
C THR A 249 -21.08 -7.27 13.92
N ASP A 250 -22.38 -7.27 13.62
CA ASP A 250 -23.45 -7.46 14.59
C ASP A 250 -23.49 -8.92 15.04
N VAL A 251 -22.63 -9.26 16.01
CA VAL A 251 -22.79 -10.45 16.83
C VAL A 251 -23.77 -10.12 17.95
N ILE A 252 -25.04 -9.90 17.60
CA ILE A 252 -26.09 -10.27 18.57
C ILE A 252 -26.08 -11.80 18.55
N ARG A 253 -25.76 -12.37 19.71
CA ARG A 253 -25.74 -13.81 20.01
C ARG A 253 -27.14 -14.42 19.82
N GLU A 254 -27.64 -14.53 18.61
CA GLU A 254 -28.72 -15.47 18.30
C GLU A 254 -28.10 -16.80 17.87
N GLY A 255 -28.08 -17.78 18.78
CA GLY A 255 -27.81 -19.17 18.45
C GLY A 255 -26.37 -19.67 18.52
N GLY A 256 -25.42 -18.91 19.09
CA GLY A 256 -24.09 -19.43 19.48
C GLY A 256 -23.14 -19.85 18.36
N LYS A 257 -23.50 -19.70 17.07
CA LYS A 257 -22.62 -20.00 15.95
C LYS A 257 -21.84 -18.75 15.53
N LYS A 258 -20.52 -18.73 15.77
CA LYS A 258 -19.62 -17.75 15.17
C LYS A 258 -19.74 -17.87 13.65
N HIS A 259 -20.11 -16.79 12.95
CA HIS A 259 -19.92 -16.72 11.51
C HIS A 259 -18.42 -16.76 11.22
N THR A 260 -17.90 -17.92 10.85
CA THR A 260 -16.51 -18.09 10.46
C THR A 260 -16.31 -17.52 9.07
N LEU A 261 -15.27 -16.70 8.91
CA LEU A 261 -14.83 -16.24 7.60
C LEU A 261 -14.40 -17.44 6.77
N HIS A 262 -14.80 -17.47 5.50
CA HIS A 262 -14.42 -18.54 4.59
C HIS A 262 -13.06 -18.23 3.95
N PRO A 263 -12.22 -19.25 3.66
CA PRO A 263 -11.08 -19.06 2.79
C PRO A 263 -11.58 -18.68 1.39
N VAL A 264 -11.21 -17.49 0.94
CA VAL A 264 -11.57 -16.97 -0.39
C VAL A 264 -10.30 -16.74 -1.20
N GLY A 265 -10.41 -16.97 -2.50
CA GLY A 265 -9.33 -16.79 -3.45
C GLY A 265 -9.88 -16.65 -4.86
N PHE A 266 -8.98 -16.43 -5.81
CA PHE A 266 -9.32 -16.37 -7.23
C PHE A 266 -8.16 -16.93 -8.05
N ALA A 267 -8.45 -17.34 -9.27
CA ALA A 267 -7.48 -17.69 -10.28
C ALA A 267 -7.72 -16.83 -11.52
N ILE A 268 -6.64 -16.48 -12.21
CA ILE A 268 -6.69 -15.74 -13.48
C ILE A 268 -6.23 -16.71 -14.56
N TYR A 269 -7.00 -16.75 -15.64
CA TYR A 269 -6.71 -17.55 -16.83
C TYR A 269 -6.60 -16.60 -18.02
N GLU A 270 -5.72 -16.93 -18.97
CA GLU A 270 -5.57 -16.23 -20.25
C GLU A 270 -6.43 -16.88 -21.33
#